data_AF-A0A482CEC2-F1
#
_entry.id   AF-A0A482CEC2-F1
#
_cell.length_a   1.000
_cell.length_b   1.000
_cell.length_c   1.000
_cell.angle_alpha   90.00
_cell.angle_beta   90.00
_cell.angle_gamma   90.00
#
_symmetry.space_group_name_H-M   'P 1'
#
loop_
_entity.id
_entity.type
_entity.pdbx_description
1 polymer ?
#
loop_
_entity_poly.entity_id
_entity_poly.type
_entity_poly.pdbx_seq_one_letter_code
_entity_poly.pdbx_strand_id
1 'polypeptide(L)'
;MIRKQYIVAFYTISSFQVFKTISLPMELQLILMNNGSLTQNFNSITGKQIKIQVIKQKSKNNKEITRKVWIKENLRKLAFAESYWQKKTLIEQI
;
A
#
# COMPACT_ATOMS: atom_id res chain seq x y z
N MET A 1 -10.99 -10.09 34.45
CA MET A 1 -10.15 -10.03 33.22
C MET A 1 -11.09 -9.75 32.05
N ILE A 2 -11.20 -8.50 31.58
CA ILE A 2 -12.21 -8.09 30.58
C ILE A 2 -11.57 -8.13 29.19
N ARG A 3 -12.02 -9.05 28.33
CA ARG A 3 -11.61 -9.10 26.90
C ARG A 3 -12.46 -8.10 26.12
N LYS A 4 -11.83 -7.02 25.62
CA LYS A 4 -12.47 -6.13 24.63
C LYS A 4 -12.55 -6.88 23.30
N GLN A 5 -13.76 -7.17 22.85
CA GLN A 5 -14.02 -7.66 21.50
C GLN A 5 -14.14 -6.46 20.56
N TYR A 6 -13.33 -6.45 19.50
CA TYR A 6 -13.42 -5.46 18.43
C TYR A 6 -14.23 -6.09 17.29
N ILE A 7 -15.44 -5.58 17.07
CA ILE A 7 -16.27 -5.97 15.93
C ILE A 7 -15.88 -5.07 14.77
N VAL A 8 -15.25 -5.64 13.74
CA VAL A 8 -15.01 -4.94 12.47
C VAL A 8 -16.27 -5.12 11.63
N ALA A 9 -16.96 -4.02 11.33
CA ALA A 9 -18.13 -4.06 10.46
C ALA A 9 -17.66 -4.37 9.02
N PHE A 10 -18.01 -5.56 8.53
CA PHE A 10 -17.92 -5.84 7.10
C PHE A 10 -19.06 -5.11 6.41
N TYR A 11 -18.75 -4.19 5.49
CA TYR A 11 -19.74 -3.61 4.61
C TYR A 11 -20.00 -4.57 3.46
N THR A 12 -21.27 -4.92 3.24
CA THR A 12 -21.72 -5.62 2.04
C THR A 12 -21.85 -4.61 0.92
N ILE A 13 -21.03 -4.75 -0.13
CA ILE A 13 -21.20 -3.98 -1.36
C ILE A 13 -22.43 -4.54 -2.08
N SER A 14 -23.54 -3.82 -1.99
CA SER A 14 -24.80 -4.19 -2.65
C SER A 14 -24.68 -3.97 -4.16
N SER A 15 -24.73 -5.08 -4.89
CA SER A 15 -24.82 -5.20 -6.36
C SER A 15 -23.62 -4.69 -7.16
N PHE A 16 -22.98 -5.63 -7.87
CA PHE A 16 -22.17 -5.35 -9.05
C PHE A 16 -23.10 -4.81 -10.15
N GLN A 17 -23.20 -3.49 -10.26
CA GLN A 17 -23.52 -2.91 -11.57
C GLN A 17 -22.32 -3.23 -12.46
N VAL A 18 -22.52 -4.13 -13.43
CA VAL A 18 -21.52 -4.42 -14.46
C VAL A 18 -21.47 -3.20 -15.38
N PHE A 19 -20.74 -2.18 -14.95
CA PHE A 19 -20.29 -1.13 -15.83
C PHE A 19 -19.50 -1.81 -16.95
N LYS A 20 -19.83 -1.47 -18.20
CA LYS A 20 -19.10 -1.91 -19.41
C LYS A 20 -17.61 -1.81 -19.09
N THR A 21 -16.96 -2.96 -18.88
CA THR A 21 -15.62 -3.01 -18.31
C THR A 21 -14.70 -2.25 -19.25
N ILE A 22 -14.29 -1.05 -18.84
CA ILE A 22 -13.13 -0.41 -19.44
C ILE A 22 -12.03 -1.43 -19.24
N SER A 23 -11.62 -2.09 -20.33
CA SER A 23 -10.53 -3.06 -20.29
C SER A 23 -9.30 -2.29 -19.84
N LEU A 24 -8.98 -2.40 -18.56
CA LEU A 24 -7.77 -1.80 -18.03
C LEU A 24 -6.58 -2.39 -18.78
N PRO A 25 -5.54 -1.61 -19.07
CA PRO A 25 -4.26 -2.15 -19.51
C PRO A 25 -3.82 -3.29 -18.59
N MET A 26 -3.26 -4.35 -19.18
CA MET A 26 -2.86 -5.57 -18.47
C MET A 26 -1.94 -5.26 -17.28
N GLU A 27 -1.08 -4.26 -17.43
CA GLU A 27 -0.17 -3.77 -16.41
C GLU A 27 -0.90 -3.24 -15.18
N LEU A 28 -2.00 -2.50 -15.37
CA LEU A 28 -2.82 -1.99 -14.26
C LEU A 28 -3.59 -3.11 -13.57
N GLN A 29 -4.09 -4.09 -14.34
CA GLN A 29 -4.74 -5.27 -13.76
C GLN A 29 -3.76 -6.04 -12.86
N LEU A 30 -2.53 -6.28 -13.34
CA LEU A 30 -1.48 -6.93 -12.57
C LEU A 30 -1.11 -6.15 -11.31
N ILE A 31 -1.04 -4.82 -11.37
CA ILE A 31 -0.77 -4.00 -10.18
C ILE A 31 -1.91 -4.08 -9.16
N LEU A 32 -3.17 -4.06 -9.62
CA LEU A 32 -4.34 -4.00 -8.74
C LEU A 32 -4.69 -5.35 -8.10
N MET A 33 -4.48 -6.47 -8.82
CA MET A 33 -4.85 -7.81 -8.35
C MET A 33 -3.76 -8.48 -7.51
N ASN A 34 -2.54 -7.95 -7.53
CA ASN A 34 -1.39 -8.58 -6.91
C ASN A 34 -1.27 -8.19 -5.42
N ASN A 35 -1.06 -9.19 -4.57
CA ASN A 35 -0.89 -9.07 -3.12
C ASN A 35 0.58 -9.03 -2.66
N GLY A 36 1.52 -9.08 -3.61
CA GLY A 36 2.96 -9.01 -3.42
C GLY A 36 3.52 -7.59 -3.45
N SER A 37 4.84 -7.49 -3.64
CA SER A 37 5.54 -6.21 -3.59
C SER A 37 5.24 -5.34 -4.81
N LEU A 38 4.58 -4.19 -4.58
CA LEU A 38 4.32 -3.19 -5.61
C LEU A 38 5.61 -2.73 -6.32
N THR A 39 6.73 -2.67 -5.59
CA THR A 39 8.04 -2.32 -6.15
C THR A 39 8.54 -3.40 -7.12
N GLN A 40 8.37 -4.68 -6.79
CA GLN A 40 8.75 -5.78 -7.70
C GLN A 40 7.87 -5.76 -8.95
N ASN A 41 6.56 -5.55 -8.80
CA ASN A 41 5.65 -5.47 -9.94
C ASN A 41 6.05 -4.34 -10.89
N PHE A 42 6.36 -3.15 -10.36
CA PHE A 42 6.86 -2.06 -11.20
C PHE A 42 8.19 -2.39 -11.88
N ASN A 43 9.16 -3.00 -11.17
CA ASN A 43 10.42 -3.43 -11.80
C ASN A 43 10.18 -4.43 -12.94
N SER A 44 9.29 -5.41 -12.73
CA SER A 44 8.97 -6.44 -13.74
C SER A 44 8.22 -5.87 -14.94
N ILE A 45 7.28 -4.94 -14.72
CA ILE A 45 6.48 -4.32 -15.79
C ILE A 45 7.32 -3.35 -16.61
N THR A 46 8.15 -2.52 -15.97
CA THR A 46 8.89 -1.47 -16.69
C THR A 46 10.27 -1.92 -17.15
N GLY A 47 10.81 -3.00 -16.58
CA GLY A 47 12.20 -3.44 -16.77
C GLY A 47 13.23 -2.44 -16.23
N LYS A 48 12.79 -1.41 -15.48
CA LYS A 48 13.65 -0.33 -14.99
C LYS A 48 13.80 -0.39 -13.47
N GLN A 49 14.91 0.15 -12.98
CA GLN A 49 15.16 0.24 -11.55
C GLN A 49 14.18 1.23 -10.88
N ILE A 50 13.33 0.69 -10.01
CA ILE A 50 12.44 1.48 -9.17
C ILE A 50 13.17 1.99 -7.92
N LYS A 51 13.06 3.29 -7.67
CA LYS A 51 13.67 3.99 -6.54
C LYS A 51 12.61 4.50 -5.59
N ILE A 52 12.90 4.42 -4.29
CA ILE A 52 12.05 4.93 -3.23
C ILE A 52 12.64 6.23 -2.70
N GLN A 53 11.91 7.33 -2.87
CA GLN A 53 12.28 8.62 -2.29
C GLN A 53 11.44 8.89 -1.05
N VAL A 54 12.08 8.98 0.12
CA VAL A 54 11.40 9.34 1.36
C VAL A 54 11.12 10.84 1.36
N ILE A 55 9.85 11.21 1.53
CA ILE A 55 9.41 12.61 1.62
C ILE A 55 9.37 13.04 3.08
N LYS A 56 8.85 12.15 3.94
CA LYS A 56 8.65 12.43 5.36
C LYS A 56 8.71 11.13 6.12
N GLN A 57 9.50 11.11 7.18
CA GLN A 57 9.48 10.06 8.19
C GLN A 57 9.43 10.73 9.55
N LYS A 58 8.32 10.57 10.28
CA LYS A 58 8.17 11.12 11.62
C LYS A 58 7.83 10.01 12.60
N SER A 59 8.51 10.03 13.75
CA SER A 59 8.13 9.28 14.94
C SER A 59 7.39 10.24 15.87
N LYS A 60 6.12 9.97 16.20
CA LYS A 60 5.38 10.73 17.22
C LYS A 60 5.47 9.98 18.53
N ASN A 61 6.01 10.63 19.56
CA ASN A 61 6.08 10.14 20.95
C ASN A 61 6.65 8.73 21.10
N ASN A 62 7.58 8.30 20.23
CA ASN A 62 8.14 6.95 20.19
C ASN A 62 7.09 5.82 20.05
N LYS A 63 5.86 6.12 19.62
CA LYS A 63 4.76 5.13 19.54
C LYS A 63 4.20 4.96 18.15
N GLU A 64 4.29 5.99 17.31
CA GLU A 64 3.72 6.00 15.97
C GLU A 64 4.77 6.43 14.95
N ILE A 65 4.95 5.66 13.88
CA ILE A 65 5.82 6.02 12.77
C ILE A 65 4.95 6.24 11.55
N THR A 66 4.98 7.47 11.01
CA THR A 66 4.39 7.78 9.71
C THR A 66 5.50 7.95 8.69
N ARG A 67 5.44 7.20 7.60
CA ARG A 67 6.38 7.30 6.48
C ARG A 67 5.62 7.58 5.19
N LYS A 68 5.98 8.67 4.51
CA LYS A 68 5.49 9.05 3.18
C LYS A 68 6.63 8.92 2.18
N VAL A 69 6.38 8.26 1.06
CA VAL A 69 7.36 8.03 0.01
C VAL A 69 6.79 8.29 -1.39
N TRP A 70 7.67 8.67 -2.31
CA TRP A 70 7.45 8.54 -3.74
C TRP A 70 8.13 7.27 -4.24
N ILE A 71 7.38 6.43 -4.94
CA ILE A 71 7.90 5.35 -5.77
C ILE A 71 8.12 5.93 -7.16
N LYS A 72 9.35 5.88 -7.66
CA LYS A 72 9.73 6.56 -8.90
C LYS A 72 10.67 5.73 -9.77
N GLU A 73 10.60 5.99 -11.06
CA GLU A 73 11.55 5.56 -12.06
C GLU A 73 12.34 6.80 -12.51
N ASN A 74 13.63 6.88 -12.17
CA ASN A 74 14.45 8.07 -12.39
C ASN A 74 13.79 9.35 -11.82
N LEU A 75 13.32 10.24 -12.71
CA LEU A 75 12.61 11.49 -12.38
C LEU A 75 11.08 11.34 -12.43
N ARG A 76 10.55 10.26 -13.02
CA ARG A 76 9.12 10.01 -13.18
C ARG A 76 8.53 9.38 -11.91
N LYS A 77 7.55 10.05 -11.30
CA LYS A 77 6.80 9.52 -10.15
C LYS A 77 5.75 8.52 -10.64
N LEU A 78 5.77 7.31 -10.07
CA LEU A 78 4.83 6.24 -10.42
C LEU A 78 3.69 6.15 -9.40
N ALA A 79 4.03 6.20 -8.11
CA ALA A 79 3.04 6.10 -7.04
C ALA A 79 3.48 6.88 -5.79
N PHE A 80 2.49 7.41 -5.07
CA PHE A 80 2.65 7.90 -3.71
C PHE A 80 2.23 6.79 -2.74
N ALA A 81 2.98 6.63 -1.65
CA ALA A 81 2.58 5.72 -0.59
C ALA A 81 2.79 6.35 0.78
N GLU A 82 1.85 6.09 1.68
CA GLU A 82 1.90 6.48 3.07
C GLU A 82 1.63 5.25 3.94
N SER A 83 2.46 5.07 4.96
CA SER A 83 2.33 3.98 5.93
C SER A 83 2.32 4.52 7.34
N TYR A 84 1.51 3.88 8.19
CA TYR A 84 1.33 4.19 9.60
C TYR A 84 1.63 2.94 10.40
N TRP A 85 2.62 3.03 11.28
CA TRP A 85 3.07 1.91 12.12
C TRP A 85 2.89 2.28 13.58
N GLN A 86 2.30 1.38 14.36
CA GLN A 86 2.33 1.48 15.81
C GLN A 86 3.53 0.67 16.33
N LYS A 87 4.33 1.25 17.22
CA LYS A 87 5.56 0.60 17.72
C LYS A 87 5.27 -0.71 18.45
N LYS A 88 4.08 -0.87 19.05
CA LYS A 88 3.65 -2.14 19.67
C LYS A 88 3.66 -3.29 18.65
N THR A 89 3.27 -3.02 17.41
CA THR A 89 3.20 -3.99 16.31
C THR A 89 4.58 -4.38 15.77
N LEU A 90 5.62 -3.56 16.00
CA LEU A 90 6.99 -3.84 15.56
C LEU A 90 7.74 -4.83 16.46
N ILE A 91 7.30 -5.00 17.72
CA ILE A 91 7.94 -5.88 18.70
C ILE A 91 7.40 -7.33 18.58
N GLU A 92 6.20 -7.50 18.04
CA GLU A 92 5.55 -8.82 17.88
C GLU A 92 5.94 -9.55 16.57
N GLN A 93 6.82 -8.94 15.75
CA GLN A 93 7.26 -9.48 14.45
C GLN A 93 8.76 -9.85 14.40
N ILE A 94 9.45 -9.81 15.55
CA ILE A 94 10.85 -10.26 15.73
C ILE A 94 10.83 -11.40 16.74
#